data_AF-A0A7K1SFJ5-F1
#
_entry.id   AF-A0A7K1SFJ5-F1
#
_cell.length_a   1.000
_cell.length_b   1.000
_cell.length_c   1.000
_cell.angle_alpha   90.00
_cell.angle_beta   90.00
_cell.angle_gamma   90.00
#
_symmetry.space_group_name_H-M   'P 1'
#
loop_
_entity.id
_entity.type
_entity.pdbx_description
1 polymer ?
#
loop_
_entity_poly.entity_id
_entity_poly.type
_entity_poly.pdbx_seq_one_letter_code
_entity_poly.pdbx_strand_id
1 'polypeptide(L)'
;MIKPPTGTTFWMYIKQPNGYTVMHHFYWFQHRIGNHINQRHQNALGSHCIPFALCLSLLSGFLFLLAGCQRVYHDRRSIQELNQTFRINKEQSLFYTDKQHRQQSKQLTKPATAALYVQNDTLFAEFLKASLPLSDGNPATIDQSDSAYVFLVNPKPQNIPVDGKSPWFRYHFTSFDMDLVTIPFKYRLAQPGMVAQLTTNANAAVYLGLRYDQGYQRNVFYHHQQRSEIRSFSVGIGGLLGLTAATVGPFSTTSQVTDEYEGACLSYGLATIFGYRAVTLGLAVGYDRLLDSNRSLWRYHQKNWFGITIGLNLN
;
A
#
# COMPACT_ATOMS: atom_id res chain seq x y z
N MET A 1 -3.12 40.35 -13.42
CA MET A 1 -2.00 39.39 -13.54
C MET A 1 -1.33 39.32 -12.16
N ILE A 2 -1.75 38.37 -11.32
CA ILE A 2 -1.37 38.29 -9.90
C ILE A 2 -0.32 37.19 -9.78
N LYS A 3 0.89 37.55 -9.31
CA LYS A 3 1.93 36.59 -8.92
C LYS A 3 1.51 35.91 -7.62
N PRO A 4 1.67 34.58 -7.48
CA PRO A 4 1.54 33.93 -6.18
C PRO A 4 2.81 34.15 -5.34
N PRO A 5 2.71 34.25 -3.99
CA PRO A 5 3.87 34.33 -3.12
C PRO A 5 4.53 32.96 -2.95
N THR A 6 5.86 32.97 -3.06
CA THR A 6 6.76 31.85 -2.76
C THR A 6 6.97 31.69 -1.25
N GLY A 7 6.92 30.44 -0.77
CA GLY A 7 7.55 30.01 0.48
C GLY A 7 6.59 29.79 1.64
N THR A 8 6.11 28.56 1.81
CA THR A 8 5.48 28.11 3.07
C THR A 8 6.53 27.33 3.86
N THR A 9 6.98 27.89 4.98
CA THR A 9 7.86 27.22 5.94
C THR A 9 7.00 26.36 6.86
N PHE A 10 7.25 25.05 6.91
CA PHE A 10 6.63 24.15 7.88
C PHE A 10 7.54 24.00 9.10
N TRP A 11 6.98 24.20 10.29
CA TRP A 11 7.65 23.97 11.56
C TRP A 11 7.16 22.64 12.14
N MET A 12 8.08 21.72 12.39
CA MET A 12 7.80 20.47 13.08
C MET A 12 8.27 20.61 14.54
N TYR A 13 7.35 20.43 15.48
CA TYR A 13 7.64 20.43 16.91
C TYR A 13 7.52 19.01 17.44
N ILE A 14 8.58 18.50 18.06
CA ILE A 14 8.55 17.25 18.81
C ILE A 14 8.44 17.61 20.28
N LYS A 15 7.38 17.12 20.94
CA LYS A 15 7.14 17.36 22.36
C LYS A 15 7.88 16.30 23.18
N GLN A 16 8.85 16.72 24.00
CA GLN A 16 9.48 15.86 25.00
C GLN A 16 8.94 16.15 26.41
N PRO A 17 9.05 15.20 27.36
CA PRO A 17 8.42 15.30 28.68
C PRO A 17 8.79 16.56 29.50
N ASN A 18 9.94 17.18 29.24
CA ASN A 18 10.48 18.27 30.06
C ASN A 18 10.67 19.61 29.32
N GLY A 19 10.05 19.83 28.15
CA GLY A 19 10.10 21.11 27.43
C GLY A 19 10.15 20.98 25.90
N TYR A 20 10.09 22.11 25.20
CA TYR A 20 10.21 22.18 23.74
C TYR A 20 11.68 22.40 23.35
N THR A 21 12.22 21.52 22.50
CA THR A 21 13.50 21.76 21.83
C THR A 21 13.24 22.15 20.39
N VAL A 22 13.73 23.32 19.98
CA VAL A 22 13.67 23.80 18.59
C VAL A 22 14.85 23.19 17.83
N MET A 23 14.58 22.38 16.80
CA MET A 23 15.60 21.98 15.84
C MET A 23 15.81 23.13 14.83
N HIS A 24 17.05 23.58 14.66
CA HIS A 24 17.40 24.54 13.62
C HIS A 24 17.74 23.82 12.29
N HIS A 25 17.12 24.33 11.22
CA HIS A 25 17.48 24.24 9.80
C HIS A 25 17.79 22.85 9.19
N PHE A 26 16.88 22.37 8.33
CA PHE A 26 17.23 21.50 7.20
C PHE A 26 17.24 22.35 5.91
N TYR A 27 18.41 22.48 5.28
CA TYR A 27 18.52 22.99 3.91
C TYR A 27 18.23 21.85 2.92
N TRP A 28 17.24 22.05 2.06
CA TRP A 28 17.00 21.15 0.93
C TRP A 28 17.95 21.54 -0.20
N PHE A 29 18.95 20.69 -0.47
CA PHE A 29 19.91 20.89 -1.55
C PHE A 29 19.31 20.38 -2.86
N GLN A 30 18.87 21.30 -3.73
CA GLN A 30 18.34 20.98 -5.05
C GLN A 30 19.52 20.88 -6.04
N HIS A 31 19.96 19.65 -6.35
CA HIS A 31 21.04 19.46 -7.33
C HIS A 31 20.51 19.68 -8.75
N ARG A 32 20.90 20.81 -9.34
CA ARG A 32 20.68 21.17 -10.75
C ARG A 32 21.75 20.46 -11.59
N ILE A 33 21.37 19.47 -12.39
CA ILE A 33 22.23 18.90 -13.44
C ILE A 33 22.05 19.76 -14.69
N GLY A 34 23.05 20.58 -14.98
CA GLY A 34 23.14 21.39 -16.19
C GLY A 34 24.00 20.70 -17.26
N ASN A 35 23.48 20.72 -18.48
CA ASN A 35 24.04 20.13 -19.69
C ASN A 35 25.44 20.66 -20.04
N HIS A 36 26.33 19.73 -20.41
CA HIS A 36 27.38 19.95 -21.40
C HIS A 36 27.69 18.59 -22.04
N ILE A 37 27.57 18.49 -23.36
CA ILE A 37 28.63 18.01 -24.27
C ILE A 37 28.15 18.12 -25.71
N ASN A 38 29.10 18.56 -26.52
CA ASN A 38 29.02 18.99 -27.90
C ASN A 38 29.23 17.80 -28.87
N GLN A 39 28.90 18.05 -30.13
CA GLN A 39 28.98 17.18 -31.32
C GLN A 39 30.33 16.44 -31.51
N ARG A 40 30.30 15.22 -32.11
CA ARG A 40 30.93 14.90 -33.42
C ARG A 40 30.93 13.39 -33.81
N HIS A 41 30.78 13.17 -35.13
CA HIS A 41 31.12 12.02 -36.02
C HIS A 41 30.46 10.64 -35.78
N GLN A 42 29.62 10.13 -36.69
CA GLN A 42 29.86 9.50 -38.02
C GLN A 42 30.49 8.10 -38.00
N ASN A 43 29.71 7.17 -38.57
CA ASN A 43 30.06 5.92 -39.29
C ASN A 43 30.68 4.75 -38.53
N ALA A 44 29.94 3.64 -38.44
CA ALA A 44 30.31 2.34 -39.03
C ALA A 44 29.23 1.29 -38.79
N LEU A 45 28.75 0.68 -39.88
CA LEU A 45 28.02 -0.58 -39.89
C LEU A 45 28.94 -1.70 -39.37
N GLY A 46 28.47 -2.45 -38.38
CA GLY A 46 29.18 -3.60 -37.84
C GLY A 46 28.22 -4.53 -37.12
N SER A 47 27.78 -5.57 -37.83
CA SER A 47 26.99 -6.69 -37.35
C SER A 47 27.72 -7.41 -36.21
N HIS A 48 27.24 -7.28 -34.97
CA HIS A 48 27.75 -8.06 -33.85
C HIS A 48 26.61 -8.76 -33.11
N CYS A 49 26.64 -10.09 -33.17
CA CYS A 49 25.95 -10.97 -32.25
C CYS A 49 26.37 -10.60 -30.82
N ILE A 50 25.41 -10.16 -30.02
CA ILE A 50 25.60 -9.94 -28.59
C ILE A 50 25.60 -11.31 -27.90
N PRO A 51 26.64 -11.67 -27.13
CA PRO A 51 26.71 -12.98 -26.49
C PRO A 51 25.68 -13.06 -25.35
N PHE A 52 24.83 -14.09 -25.41
CA PHE A 52 23.77 -14.44 -24.45
C PHE A 52 24.27 -14.54 -22.99
N ALA A 53 25.58 -14.65 -22.77
CA ALA A 53 26.21 -14.77 -21.46
C ALA A 53 26.08 -13.53 -20.56
N LEU A 54 25.92 -12.32 -21.12
CA LEU A 54 25.79 -11.08 -20.32
C LEU A 54 24.38 -10.86 -19.75
N CYS A 55 23.36 -11.52 -20.32
CA CYS A 55 21.98 -11.45 -19.83
C CYS A 55 21.77 -12.35 -18.59
N LEU A 56 22.51 -13.46 -18.49
CA LEU A 56 22.38 -14.41 -17.39
C LEU A 56 22.98 -13.90 -16.07
N SER A 57 24.06 -13.10 -16.14
CA SER A 57 24.69 -12.50 -14.94
C SER A 57 23.83 -11.44 -14.25
N LEU A 58 22.96 -10.75 -14.99
CA LEU A 58 22.02 -9.78 -14.43
C LEU A 58 20.84 -10.47 -13.73
N LEU A 59 20.41 -11.66 -14.19
CA LEU A 59 19.35 -12.43 -13.54
C LEU A 59 19.82 -13.12 -12.24
N SER A 60 21.07 -13.60 -12.19
CA SER A 60 21.62 -14.21 -10.96
C SER A 60 21.84 -13.19 -9.83
N GLY A 61 22.11 -11.92 -10.16
CA GLY A 61 22.20 -10.85 -9.15
C GLY A 61 20.85 -10.53 -8.48
N PHE A 62 19.73 -10.70 -9.20
CA PHE A 62 18.40 -10.39 -8.69
C PHE A 62 17.86 -11.49 -7.74
N LEU A 63 18.25 -12.75 -7.96
CA LEU A 63 17.82 -13.88 -7.12
C LEU A 63 18.54 -13.94 -5.76
N PHE A 64 19.80 -13.51 -5.67
CA PHE A 64 20.52 -13.44 -4.39
C PHE A 64 20.05 -12.31 -3.48
N LEU A 65 19.41 -11.25 -4.02
CA LEU A 65 18.78 -10.21 -3.20
C LEU A 65 17.46 -10.67 -2.54
N LEU A 66 16.83 -11.75 -3.04
CA LEU A 66 15.58 -12.27 -2.46
C LEU A 66 15.81 -13.34 -1.38
N ALA A 67 16.95 -14.02 -1.38
CA ALA A 67 17.26 -15.06 -0.39
C ALA A 67 17.77 -14.51 0.96
N GLY A 68 18.13 -13.22 1.05
CA GLY A 68 18.73 -12.62 2.25
C GLY A 68 17.74 -12.09 3.32
N CYS A 69 16.43 -12.04 3.06
CA CYS A 69 15.49 -11.27 3.89
C CYS A 69 14.56 -12.09 4.81
N GLN A 70 14.79 -13.39 5.01
CA GLN A 70 13.87 -14.21 5.83
C GLN A 70 14.08 -14.10 7.35
N ARG A 71 15.02 -13.29 7.85
CA ARG A 71 15.31 -13.15 9.30
C ARG A 71 14.68 -11.94 9.99
N VAL A 72 13.85 -11.14 9.32
CA VAL A 72 13.26 -9.88 9.86
C VAL A 72 11.73 -9.95 10.04
N TYR A 73 11.14 -11.15 10.16
CA TYR A 73 9.68 -11.30 10.28
C TYR A 73 9.14 -11.49 11.70
N HIS A 74 9.99 -11.46 12.73
CA HIS A 74 9.57 -11.81 14.10
C HIS A 74 9.42 -10.67 15.11
N ASP A 75 9.46 -9.39 14.72
CA ASP A 75 9.26 -8.31 15.70
C ASP A 75 8.42 -7.10 15.22
N ARG A 76 7.44 -7.33 14.33
CA ARG A 76 6.40 -6.31 14.03
C ARG A 76 5.26 -6.38 15.07
N ARG A 77 5.56 -6.08 16.33
CA ARG A 77 4.56 -5.55 17.30
C ARG A 77 4.56 -4.03 17.36
N SER A 78 5.34 -3.38 16.52
CA SER A 78 5.41 -1.93 16.46
C SER A 78 4.28 -1.38 15.58
N ILE A 79 3.11 -1.20 16.20
CA ILE A 79 2.17 -0.15 15.82
C ILE A 79 2.74 1.19 16.35
N GLN A 80 4.05 1.42 16.23
CA GLN A 80 4.65 2.70 16.60
C GLN A 80 4.55 3.59 15.38
N GLU A 81 3.77 4.66 15.57
CA GLU A 81 3.64 5.80 14.69
C GLU A 81 2.99 5.47 13.34
N LEU A 82 1.66 5.28 13.36
CA LEU A 82 0.88 5.52 12.16
C LEU A 82 0.91 7.04 11.89
N ASN A 83 2.00 7.55 11.31
CA ASN A 83 2.17 8.94 10.86
C ASN A 83 1.29 9.25 9.63
N GLN A 84 0.07 8.73 9.64
CA GLN A 84 -0.95 8.86 8.65
C GLN A 84 -2.19 9.43 9.33
N THR A 85 -3.01 10.10 8.53
CA THR A 85 -4.25 10.68 9.01
C THR A 85 -5.38 9.71 8.68
N PHE A 86 -6.14 9.34 9.71
CA PHE A 86 -7.22 8.36 9.63
C PHE A 86 -8.55 9.07 9.81
N ARG A 87 -9.55 8.64 9.04
CA ARG A 87 -10.91 9.07 9.23
C ARG A 87 -11.60 8.18 10.26
N ILE A 88 -12.00 8.80 11.36
CA ILE A 88 -12.73 8.20 12.47
C ILE A 88 -14.23 8.38 12.21
N ASN A 89 -15.00 7.32 12.39
CA ASN A 89 -16.45 7.35 12.19
C ASN A 89 -17.14 8.12 13.32
N LYS A 90 -18.27 8.77 13.02
CA LYS A 90 -19.16 9.36 14.03
C LYS A 90 -19.64 8.32 15.05
N GLU A 91 -20.25 8.81 16.12
CA GLU A 91 -20.84 8.06 17.24
C GLU A 91 -19.82 7.29 18.08
N GLN A 92 -18.51 7.52 17.87
CA GLN A 92 -17.48 6.93 18.70
C GLN A 92 -17.24 7.75 19.96
N SER A 93 -17.22 7.07 21.10
CA SER A 93 -16.84 7.65 22.38
C SER A 93 -15.32 7.59 22.53
N LEU A 94 -14.72 8.76 22.72
CA LEU A 94 -13.31 8.91 23.01
C LEU A 94 -13.13 9.48 24.40
N PHE A 95 -12.00 9.17 25.03
CA PHE A 95 -11.75 9.52 26.42
C PHE A 95 -10.56 10.46 26.51
N TYR A 96 -10.52 11.31 27.52
CA TYR A 96 -9.36 12.15 27.79
C TYR A 96 -9.22 12.36 29.29
N THR A 97 -8.04 12.77 29.72
CA THR A 97 -7.74 13.05 31.13
C THR A 97 -7.77 14.56 31.33
N ASP A 98 -8.66 15.04 32.21
CA ASP A 98 -8.73 16.47 32.54
C ASP A 98 -7.53 16.92 33.41
N LYS A 99 -7.43 18.23 33.68
CA LYS A 99 -6.38 18.79 34.54
C LYS A 99 -6.40 18.26 35.98
N GLN A 100 -7.51 17.67 36.42
CA GLN A 100 -7.69 17.06 37.73
C GLN A 100 -7.43 15.54 37.70
N HIS A 101 -6.86 15.02 36.61
CA HIS A 101 -6.63 13.60 36.38
C HIS A 101 -7.90 12.74 36.38
N ARG A 102 -9.07 13.33 36.14
CA ARG A 102 -10.32 12.59 35.98
C ARG A 102 -10.50 12.22 34.53
N GLN A 103 -10.88 10.97 34.31
CA GLN A 103 -11.22 10.47 32.98
C GLN A 103 -12.59 10.99 32.57
N GLN A 104 -12.64 11.68 31.44
CA GLN A 104 -13.86 12.19 30.84
C GLN A 104 -14.07 11.48 29.50
N SER A 105 -15.31 11.48 29.01
CA SER A 105 -15.65 10.94 27.69
C SER A 105 -16.40 11.96 26.85
N LYS A 106 -16.07 12.03 25.57
CA LYS A 106 -16.79 12.83 24.57
C LYS A 106 -17.18 11.96 23.38
N GLN A 107 -18.29 12.29 22.75
CA GLN A 107 -18.77 11.60 21.57
C GLN A 107 -18.46 12.40 20.31
N LEU A 108 -17.93 11.72 19.29
CA LEU A 108 -17.71 12.31 17.99
C LEU A 108 -19.03 12.36 17.21
N THR A 109 -19.57 13.55 16.93
CA THR A 109 -20.89 13.69 16.26
C THR A 109 -20.82 13.63 14.74
N LYS A 110 -19.66 13.95 14.15
CA LYS A 110 -19.39 13.90 12.70
C LYS A 110 -18.08 13.17 12.44
N PRO A 111 -17.94 12.45 11.31
CA PRO A 111 -16.66 11.84 10.97
C PRO A 111 -15.56 12.90 10.93
N ALA A 112 -14.42 12.61 11.54
CA ALA A 112 -13.29 13.53 11.64
C ALA A 112 -11.99 12.80 11.35
N THR A 113 -10.94 13.56 11.05
CA THR A 113 -9.63 13.03 10.71
C THR A 113 -8.70 13.18 11.90
N ALA A 114 -7.96 12.13 12.25
CA ALA A 114 -7.00 12.15 13.35
C ALA A 114 -5.72 11.39 13.00
N ALA A 115 -4.58 11.82 13.56
CA ALA A 115 -3.41 10.97 13.66
C ALA A 115 -3.67 9.91 14.74
N LEU A 116 -3.29 8.66 14.47
CA LEU A 116 -3.45 7.54 15.39
C LEU A 116 -2.09 7.00 15.78
N TYR A 117 -1.88 6.67 17.06
CA TYR A 117 -0.66 6.01 17.50
C TYR A 117 -0.93 5.12 18.71
N VAL A 118 -0.16 4.05 18.86
CA VAL A 118 -0.29 3.13 19.99
C VAL A 118 0.88 3.30 20.94
N GLN A 119 0.58 3.47 22.22
CA GLN A 119 1.56 3.48 23.31
C GLN A 119 1.04 2.63 24.46
N ASN A 120 1.86 1.68 24.94
CA ASN A 120 1.51 0.77 26.04
C ASN A 120 0.14 0.07 25.84
N ASP A 121 -0.08 -0.55 24.67
CA ASP A 121 -1.34 -1.23 24.30
C ASP A 121 -2.61 -0.34 24.35
N THR A 122 -2.43 0.98 24.32
CA THR A 122 -3.49 1.97 24.28
C THR A 122 -3.40 2.76 22.99
N LEU A 123 -4.51 2.87 22.26
CA LEU A 123 -4.61 3.64 21.04
C LEU A 123 -4.98 5.08 21.39
N PHE A 124 -4.21 6.03 20.85
CA PHE A 124 -4.41 7.47 21.01
C PHE A 124 -4.85 8.07 19.67
N ALA A 125 -5.66 9.13 19.76
CA ALA A 125 -6.16 9.89 18.62
C ALA A 125 -5.94 11.39 18.83
N GLU A 126 -5.27 12.02 17.86
CA GLU A 126 -5.04 13.46 17.78
C GLU A 126 -5.77 14.03 16.57
N PHE A 127 -6.87 14.74 16.81
CA PHE A 127 -7.72 15.23 15.73
C PHE A 127 -7.13 16.43 15.00
N LEU A 128 -7.26 16.45 13.67
CA LEU A 128 -7.01 17.63 12.87
C LEU A 128 -8.13 18.64 13.11
N LYS A 129 -7.78 19.82 13.64
CA LYS A 129 -8.74 20.90 13.93
C LYS A 129 -9.70 21.20 12.76
N ALA A 130 -9.19 21.23 11.54
CA ALA A 130 -9.98 21.51 10.33
C ALA A 130 -11.05 20.45 10.01
N SER A 131 -10.92 19.24 10.56
CA SER A 131 -11.89 18.16 10.35
C SER A 131 -12.98 18.09 11.43
N LEU A 132 -12.81 18.84 12.53
CA LEU A 132 -13.76 18.86 13.64
C LEU A 132 -14.91 19.85 13.37
N PRO A 133 -16.12 19.59 13.92
CA PRO A 133 -17.22 20.56 13.94
C PRO A 133 -16.78 21.88 14.58
N LEU A 134 -17.40 22.99 14.13
CA LEU A 134 -17.29 24.27 14.83
C LEU A 134 -17.67 24.10 16.30
N SER A 135 -17.08 24.93 17.16
CA SER A 135 -17.34 24.80 18.59
C SER A 135 -18.81 25.03 18.90
N ASP A 136 -19.42 24.08 19.59
CA ASP A 136 -20.85 24.10 19.98
C ASP A 136 -21.03 24.36 21.49
N GLY A 137 -19.93 24.38 22.25
CA GLY A 137 -19.92 24.59 23.70
C GLY A 137 -20.48 23.41 24.50
N ASN A 138 -20.79 22.28 23.85
CA ASN A 138 -21.33 21.11 24.52
C ASN A 138 -20.19 20.22 25.04
N PRO A 139 -20.07 20.03 26.37
CA PRO A 139 -18.98 19.23 26.93
C PRO A 139 -19.07 17.74 26.59
N ALA A 140 -20.20 17.24 26.10
CA ALA A 140 -20.39 15.85 25.72
C ALA A 140 -19.95 15.53 24.28
N THR A 141 -19.72 16.54 23.45
CA THR A 141 -19.36 16.39 22.04
C THR A 141 -17.92 16.81 21.79
N ILE A 142 -17.30 16.24 20.74
CA ILE A 142 -15.97 16.65 20.27
C ILE A 142 -16.13 17.75 19.21
N ASP A 143 -15.49 18.89 19.45
CA ASP A 143 -15.53 20.06 18.57
C ASP A 143 -14.13 20.69 18.37
N GLN A 144 -14.04 21.78 17.61
CA GLN A 144 -12.76 22.47 17.36
C GLN A 144 -12.02 22.97 18.61
N SER A 145 -12.71 23.23 19.72
CA SER A 145 -12.08 23.63 20.98
C SER A 145 -11.27 22.47 21.59
N ASP A 146 -11.60 21.23 21.23
CA ASP A 146 -10.94 20.01 21.70
C ASP A 146 -9.72 19.60 20.88
N SER A 147 -9.40 20.32 19.80
CA SER A 147 -8.31 19.96 18.87
C SER A 147 -6.92 19.89 19.49
N ALA A 148 -6.72 20.45 20.69
CA ALA A 148 -5.45 20.38 21.41
C ALA A 148 -5.36 19.15 22.37
N TYR A 149 -6.46 18.42 22.56
CA TYR A 149 -6.48 17.22 23.40
C TYR A 149 -5.99 15.99 22.65
N VAL A 150 -5.30 15.13 23.38
CA VAL A 150 -5.02 13.75 22.97
C VAL A 150 -6.11 12.87 23.56
N PHE A 151 -6.81 12.15 22.70
CA PHE A 151 -7.86 11.25 23.12
C PHE A 151 -7.34 9.81 23.25
N LEU A 152 -7.79 9.10 24.27
CA LEU A 152 -7.61 7.67 24.46
C LEU A 152 -8.80 6.92 23.88
N VAL A 153 -8.51 5.86 23.15
CA VAL A 153 -9.49 4.89 22.65
C VAL A 153 -9.50 3.71 23.61
N ASN A 154 -10.69 3.38 24.13
CA ASN A 154 -10.91 2.23 25.03
C ASN A 154 -9.98 2.24 26.28
N PRO A 155 -10.01 3.28 27.12
CA PRO A 155 -9.13 3.39 28.28
C PRO A 155 -9.30 2.21 29.23
N LYS A 156 -8.23 1.93 29.98
CA LYS A 156 -8.20 0.85 30.97
C LYS A 156 -9.25 1.13 32.06
N PRO A 157 -10.23 0.23 32.27
CA PRO A 157 -11.21 0.39 33.33
C PRO A 157 -10.51 0.29 34.70
N GLN A 158 -11.02 1.00 35.71
CA GLN A 158 -10.50 0.95 37.08
C GLN A 158 -10.53 -0.48 37.64
N ASN A 159 -11.63 -1.20 37.38
CA ASN A 159 -11.77 -2.61 37.67
C ASN A 159 -11.66 -3.39 36.36
N ILE A 160 -10.54 -4.08 36.16
CA ILE A 160 -10.33 -4.91 34.97
C ILE A 160 -11.20 -6.17 35.10
N PRO A 161 -12.28 -6.32 34.32
CA PRO A 161 -13.06 -7.54 34.34
C PRO A 161 -12.18 -8.72 33.89
N VAL A 162 -12.33 -9.85 34.56
CA VAL A 162 -11.82 -11.13 34.04
C VAL A 162 -12.68 -11.44 32.80
N ASP A 163 -12.04 -11.46 31.63
CA ASP A 163 -12.65 -11.75 30.32
C ASP A 163 -13.56 -10.67 29.71
N GLY A 164 -13.29 -9.39 30.00
CA GLY A 164 -13.97 -8.28 29.34
C GLY A 164 -13.40 -7.92 27.96
N LYS A 165 -14.23 -7.30 27.12
CA LYS A 165 -13.83 -6.73 25.83
C LYS A 165 -14.40 -5.33 25.69
N SER A 166 -13.60 -4.38 25.23
CA SER A 166 -14.10 -3.06 24.89
C SER A 166 -14.89 -3.08 23.57
N PRO A 167 -15.72 -2.06 23.31
CA PRO A 167 -16.31 -1.85 22.00
C PRO A 167 -15.25 -1.70 20.90
N TRP A 168 -15.64 -2.00 19.67
CA TRP A 168 -14.79 -1.80 18.50
C TRP A 168 -14.68 -0.32 18.14
N PHE A 169 -13.46 0.20 18.16
CA PHE A 169 -13.09 1.46 17.54
C PHE A 169 -12.81 1.24 16.05
N ARG A 170 -13.49 2.00 15.18
CA ARG A 170 -13.41 1.85 13.72
C ARG A 170 -12.76 3.09 13.11
N TYR A 171 -11.74 2.87 12.29
CA TYR A 171 -11.07 3.91 11.53
C TYR A 171 -10.84 3.42 10.11
N HIS A 172 -10.67 4.36 9.18
CA HIS A 172 -10.32 4.02 7.82
C HIS A 172 -9.39 5.09 7.23
N PHE A 173 -8.61 4.70 6.24
CA PHE A 173 -7.80 5.62 5.46
C PHE A 173 -7.74 5.16 4.01
N THR A 174 -7.51 6.11 3.12
CA THR A 174 -7.27 5.83 1.70
C THR A 174 -5.85 6.24 1.39
N SER A 175 -5.07 5.34 0.82
CA SER A 175 -3.67 5.55 0.47
C SER A 175 -3.39 5.10 -0.96
N PHE A 176 -2.27 5.56 -1.52
CA PHE A 176 -1.70 4.98 -2.72
C PHE A 176 -0.82 3.81 -2.30
N ASP A 177 -0.96 2.67 -2.99
CA ASP A 177 -0.31 1.41 -2.63
C ASP A 177 0.44 0.80 -3.82
N MET A 178 1.58 0.19 -3.52
CA MET A 178 2.45 -0.48 -4.48
C MET A 178 2.82 -1.86 -3.95
N ASP A 179 2.30 -2.91 -4.61
CA ASP A 179 2.47 -4.30 -4.19
C ASP A 179 3.15 -5.11 -5.31
N LEU A 180 3.96 -6.09 -4.91
CA LEU A 180 4.41 -7.15 -5.82
C LEU A 180 3.39 -8.28 -5.81
N VAL A 181 2.87 -8.63 -6.98
CA VAL A 181 1.83 -9.66 -7.15
C VAL A 181 2.24 -10.70 -8.17
N THR A 182 1.71 -11.90 -8.01
CA THR A 182 1.69 -12.96 -9.02
C THR A 182 0.25 -13.27 -9.42
N ILE A 183 0.08 -13.87 -10.58
CA ILE A 183 -1.17 -14.15 -11.27
C ILE A 183 -1.17 -15.66 -11.59
N PRO A 184 -1.29 -16.54 -10.59
CA PRO A 184 -1.10 -17.99 -10.78
C PRO A 184 -2.11 -18.61 -11.75
N PHE A 185 -3.24 -17.94 -11.99
CA PHE A 185 -4.28 -18.37 -12.91
C PHE A 185 -4.63 -17.24 -13.86
N LYS A 186 -4.41 -17.46 -15.16
CA LYS A 186 -4.87 -16.58 -16.25
C LYS A 186 -5.82 -17.35 -17.17
N TYR A 187 -7.07 -16.92 -17.21
CA TYR A 187 -8.09 -17.39 -18.14
C TYR A 187 -8.13 -16.51 -19.40
N ARG A 188 -7.81 -17.08 -20.56
CA ARG A 188 -7.86 -16.44 -21.87
C ARG A 188 -9.15 -16.87 -22.58
N LEU A 189 -9.89 -15.89 -23.08
CA LEU A 189 -11.11 -16.13 -23.83
C LEU A 189 -10.83 -16.88 -25.14
N ALA A 190 -11.81 -17.68 -25.58
CA ALA A 190 -11.78 -18.37 -26.87
C ALA A 190 -11.55 -17.38 -28.02
N GLN A 191 -10.78 -17.80 -29.02
CA GLN A 191 -10.53 -17.08 -30.26
C GLN A 191 -11.07 -17.92 -31.44
N PRO A 192 -11.31 -17.37 -32.64
CA PRO A 192 -11.89 -18.14 -33.75
C PRO A 192 -11.13 -19.44 -34.09
N GLY A 193 -11.69 -20.61 -33.79
CA GLY A 193 -10.99 -21.90 -33.97
C GLY A 193 -10.01 -22.26 -32.84
N MET A 194 -10.12 -21.64 -31.68
CA MET A 194 -9.43 -22.03 -30.44
C MET A 194 -10.40 -22.06 -29.27
N VAL A 195 -10.23 -23.03 -28.39
CA VAL A 195 -10.94 -23.08 -27.11
C VAL A 195 -10.37 -22.05 -26.14
N ALA A 196 -11.15 -21.70 -25.12
CA ALA A 196 -10.66 -20.91 -24.00
C ALA A 196 -9.56 -21.68 -23.25
N GLN A 197 -8.63 -20.96 -22.62
CA GLN A 197 -7.47 -21.57 -21.96
C GLN A 197 -7.29 -21.03 -20.54
N LEU A 198 -7.03 -21.92 -19.60
CA LEU A 198 -6.52 -21.58 -18.28
C LEU A 198 -5.01 -21.84 -18.28
N THR A 199 -4.22 -20.84 -17.93
CA THR A 199 -2.76 -20.94 -17.90
C THR A 199 -2.22 -20.61 -16.51
N THR A 200 -1.16 -21.32 -16.12
CA THR A 200 -0.54 -21.25 -14.79
C THR A 200 0.97 -20.97 -14.88
N ASN A 201 1.35 -20.16 -15.86
CA ASN A 201 2.76 -19.89 -16.16
C ASN A 201 3.38 -18.96 -15.11
N ALA A 202 4.71 -19.04 -14.98
CA ALA A 202 5.47 -18.13 -14.13
C ALA A 202 5.20 -16.67 -14.52
N ASN A 203 4.93 -15.84 -13.53
CA ASN A 203 4.67 -14.43 -13.73
C ASN A 203 4.89 -13.61 -12.46
N ALA A 204 5.31 -12.37 -12.67
CA ALA A 204 5.50 -11.37 -11.65
C ALA A 204 5.03 -10.02 -12.20
N ALA A 205 4.22 -9.31 -11.42
CA ALA A 205 3.71 -8.00 -11.76
C ALA A 205 3.78 -7.07 -10.57
N VAL A 206 3.93 -5.79 -10.87
CA VAL A 206 3.77 -4.70 -9.93
C VAL A 206 2.32 -4.20 -10.04
N TYR A 207 1.67 -4.08 -8.89
CA TYR A 207 0.40 -3.40 -8.73
C TYR A 207 0.65 -1.96 -8.27
N LEU A 208 -0.08 -1.01 -8.86
CA LEU A 208 -0.05 0.41 -8.49
C LEU A 208 -1.49 0.93 -8.45
N GLY A 209 -1.96 1.38 -7.28
CA GLY A 209 -3.37 1.77 -7.17
C GLY A 209 -3.74 2.54 -5.92
N LEU A 210 -5.03 2.81 -5.81
CA LEU A 210 -5.63 3.33 -4.58
C LEU A 210 -6.07 2.15 -3.72
N ARG A 211 -5.80 2.25 -2.42
CA ARG A 211 -6.21 1.28 -1.41
C ARG A 211 -7.02 1.98 -0.33
N TYR A 212 -8.19 1.41 -0.04
CA TYR A 212 -9.02 1.75 1.10
C TYR A 212 -8.76 0.72 2.19
N ASP A 213 -8.23 1.17 3.31
CA ASP A 213 -7.92 0.35 4.47
C ASP A 213 -8.92 0.64 5.58
N GLN A 214 -9.57 -0.40 6.10
CA GLN A 214 -10.47 -0.32 7.23
C GLN A 214 -9.91 -1.07 8.43
N GLY A 215 -9.67 -0.33 9.50
CA GLY A 215 -9.12 -0.83 10.75
C GLY A 215 -10.16 -0.88 11.86
N TYR A 216 -10.03 -1.91 12.70
CA TYR A 216 -10.80 -2.12 13.91
C TYR A 216 -9.84 -2.38 15.05
N GLN A 217 -9.99 -1.64 16.14
CA GLN A 217 -9.23 -1.82 17.36
C GLN A 217 -10.19 -2.06 18.53
N ARG A 218 -9.83 -2.98 19.41
CA ARG A 218 -10.44 -3.11 20.73
C ARG A 218 -9.42 -3.59 21.75
N ASN A 219 -9.70 -3.35 23.02
CA ASN A 219 -8.95 -3.92 24.13
C ASN A 219 -9.64 -5.20 24.63
N VAL A 220 -8.86 -6.24 24.80
CA VAL A 220 -9.27 -7.51 25.41
C VAL A 220 -8.57 -7.62 26.75
N PHE A 221 -9.34 -7.91 27.80
CA PHE A 221 -8.85 -8.05 29.16
C PHE A 221 -8.87 -9.53 29.54
N TYR A 222 -7.70 -10.12 29.78
CA TYR A 222 -7.55 -11.53 30.14
C TYR A 222 -6.58 -11.64 31.32
N HIS A 223 -6.97 -12.28 32.42
CA HIS A 223 -6.12 -12.45 33.61
C HIS A 223 -5.46 -11.14 34.10
N HIS A 224 -6.24 -10.06 34.21
CA HIS A 224 -5.77 -8.71 34.57
C HIS A 224 -4.74 -8.09 33.61
N GLN A 225 -4.47 -8.72 32.47
CA GLN A 225 -3.65 -8.18 31.40
C GLN A 225 -4.54 -7.56 30.32
N GLN A 226 -4.16 -6.38 29.85
CA GLN A 226 -4.78 -5.72 28.70
C GLN A 226 -3.99 -6.09 27.45
N ARG A 227 -4.69 -6.48 26.40
CA ARG A 227 -4.11 -6.71 25.07
C ARG A 227 -4.94 -6.00 24.02
N SER A 228 -4.27 -5.24 23.14
CA SER A 228 -4.93 -4.67 21.97
C SER A 228 -5.14 -5.75 20.91
N GLU A 229 -6.38 -5.88 20.43
CA GLU A 229 -6.74 -6.67 19.26
C GLU A 229 -7.01 -5.72 18.09
N ILE A 230 -6.17 -5.82 17.06
CA ILE A 230 -6.30 -5.05 15.83
C ILE A 230 -6.68 -5.98 14.69
N ARG A 231 -7.70 -5.60 13.94
CA ARG A 231 -8.11 -6.25 12.70
C ARG A 231 -8.14 -5.21 11.60
N SER A 232 -7.48 -5.49 10.49
CA SER A 232 -7.55 -4.68 9.29
C SER A 232 -8.02 -5.53 8.12
N PHE A 233 -8.81 -4.90 7.25
CA PHE A 233 -9.05 -5.39 5.91
C PHE A 233 -8.84 -4.23 4.93
N SER A 234 -8.48 -4.56 3.70
CA SER A 234 -8.26 -3.54 2.68
C SER A 234 -8.91 -3.94 1.37
N VAL A 235 -9.35 -2.94 0.62
CA VAL A 235 -9.86 -3.10 -0.75
C VAL A 235 -9.18 -2.06 -1.61
N GLY A 236 -8.69 -2.46 -2.79
CA GLY A 236 -8.00 -1.55 -3.69
C GLY A 236 -8.37 -1.77 -5.15
N ILE A 237 -8.11 -0.74 -5.94
CA ILE A 237 -8.21 -0.78 -7.40
C ILE A 237 -7.01 -0.05 -8.00
N GLY A 238 -6.41 -0.64 -9.03
CA GLY A 238 -5.17 -0.13 -9.60
C GLY A 238 -4.80 -0.76 -10.93
N GLY A 239 -3.68 -0.29 -11.47
CA GLY A 239 -3.04 -0.86 -12.64
C GLY A 239 -2.10 -2.01 -12.27
N LEU A 240 -1.92 -2.91 -13.23
CA LEU A 240 -0.90 -3.97 -13.20
C LEU A 240 0.09 -3.78 -14.33
N LEU A 241 1.36 -4.02 -14.06
CA LEU A 241 2.42 -4.08 -15.06
C LEU A 241 3.44 -5.16 -14.66
N GLY A 242 3.74 -6.11 -15.54
CA GLY A 242 4.59 -7.23 -15.20
C GLY A 242 5.14 -8.01 -16.40
N LEU A 243 5.98 -8.99 -16.08
CA LEU A 243 6.52 -9.94 -17.03
C LEU A 243 5.92 -11.32 -16.78
N THR A 244 5.54 -11.99 -17.87
CA THR A 244 4.93 -13.33 -17.85
C THR A 244 5.56 -14.21 -18.93
N ALA A 245 5.56 -15.52 -18.72
CA ALA A 245 5.90 -16.47 -19.77
C ALA A 245 4.63 -16.92 -20.53
N ALA A 246 4.74 -17.09 -21.85
CA ALA A 246 3.67 -17.61 -22.69
C ALA A 246 4.19 -18.64 -23.68
N THR A 247 3.50 -19.78 -23.74
CA THR A 247 3.79 -20.84 -24.69
C THR A 247 3.43 -20.41 -26.12
N VAL A 248 4.43 -20.38 -26.98
CA VAL A 248 4.31 -20.08 -28.41
C VAL A 248 4.56 -21.39 -29.16
N GLY A 249 3.64 -21.76 -30.06
CA GLY A 249 3.76 -23.00 -30.85
C GLY A 249 2.59 -23.16 -31.80
N PRO A 250 2.44 -24.34 -32.45
CA PRO A 250 1.46 -24.54 -33.51
C PRO A 250 0.03 -24.16 -33.11
N PHE A 251 -0.36 -24.51 -31.88
CA PHE A 251 -1.70 -24.19 -31.37
C PHE A 251 -1.94 -22.68 -31.25
N SER A 252 -0.96 -21.92 -30.74
CA SER A 252 -1.10 -20.47 -30.50
C SER A 252 -0.75 -19.60 -31.72
N THR A 253 -0.28 -20.20 -32.83
CA THR A 253 0.11 -19.49 -34.07
C THR A 253 -0.55 -20.03 -35.35
N THR A 254 -1.59 -20.86 -35.26
CA THR A 254 -2.22 -21.51 -36.43
C THR A 254 -1.19 -22.29 -37.27
N SER A 255 -0.34 -23.06 -36.61
CA SER A 255 0.71 -23.90 -37.22
C SER A 255 1.76 -23.15 -38.06
N GLN A 256 1.84 -21.81 -37.96
CA GLN A 256 2.88 -21.03 -38.65
C GLN A 256 4.25 -21.14 -37.96
N VAL A 257 4.26 -21.36 -36.64
CA VAL A 257 5.46 -21.75 -35.88
C VAL A 257 5.32 -23.23 -35.57
N THR A 258 6.26 -24.04 -36.04
CA THR A 258 6.26 -25.49 -35.83
C THR A 258 6.81 -25.87 -34.46
N ASP A 259 7.78 -25.10 -33.97
CA ASP A 259 8.47 -25.36 -32.72
C ASP A 259 7.72 -24.75 -31.54
N GLU A 260 7.67 -25.48 -30.43
CA GLU A 260 7.10 -24.99 -29.18
C GLU A 260 8.19 -24.38 -28.30
N TYR A 261 7.96 -23.17 -27.79
CA TYR A 261 8.88 -22.48 -26.90
C TYR A 261 8.14 -21.53 -25.94
N GLU A 262 8.82 -21.11 -24.86
CA GLU A 262 8.31 -20.10 -23.93
C GLU A 262 8.80 -18.70 -24.30
N GLY A 263 7.87 -17.83 -24.67
CA GLY A 263 8.13 -16.43 -24.98
C GLY A 263 7.91 -15.51 -23.78
N ALA A 264 8.74 -14.48 -23.65
CA ALA A 264 8.53 -13.42 -22.67
C ALA A 264 7.41 -12.47 -23.14
N CYS A 265 6.45 -12.21 -22.26
CA CYS A 265 5.31 -11.34 -22.48
C CYS A 265 5.31 -10.19 -21.48
N LEU A 266 5.17 -8.96 -21.98
CA LEU A 266 4.80 -7.80 -21.17
C LEU A 266 3.30 -7.86 -20.90
N SER A 267 2.92 -7.97 -19.64
CA SER A 267 1.54 -8.07 -19.17
C SER A 267 1.15 -6.78 -18.49
N TYR A 268 0.03 -6.18 -18.90
CA TYR A 268 -0.48 -4.95 -18.29
C TYR A 268 -2.01 -4.98 -18.22
N GLY A 269 -2.58 -4.27 -17.26
CA GLY A 269 -4.02 -4.31 -17.06
C GLY A 269 -4.50 -3.55 -15.84
N LEU A 270 -5.69 -3.91 -15.37
CA LEU A 270 -6.29 -3.41 -14.15
C LEU A 270 -6.51 -4.58 -13.18
N ALA A 271 -6.42 -4.30 -11.89
CA ALA A 271 -6.77 -5.24 -10.85
C ALA A 271 -7.54 -4.59 -9.72
N THR A 272 -8.42 -5.38 -9.12
CA THR A 272 -8.95 -5.15 -7.80
C THR A 272 -8.23 -6.06 -6.82
N ILE A 273 -7.94 -5.54 -5.62
CA ILE A 273 -7.28 -6.28 -4.56
C ILE A 273 -8.11 -6.25 -3.29
N PHE A 274 -8.02 -7.32 -2.51
CA PHE A 274 -8.59 -7.53 -1.20
C PHE A 274 -7.48 -8.01 -0.28
N GLY A 275 -7.09 -7.19 0.69
CA GLY A 275 -6.05 -7.51 1.66
C GLY A 275 -6.64 -8.01 2.97
N TYR A 276 -6.08 -9.09 3.48
CA TYR A 276 -6.31 -9.56 4.84
C TYR A 276 -4.95 -9.88 5.50
N ARG A 277 -4.58 -9.07 6.49
CA ARG A 277 -3.26 -9.14 7.15
C ARG A 277 -2.13 -8.93 6.13
N ALA A 278 -1.22 -9.90 6.00
CA ALA A 278 -0.05 -9.83 5.12
C ALA A 278 -0.31 -10.36 3.70
N VAL A 279 -1.48 -10.95 3.45
CA VAL A 279 -1.82 -11.56 2.16
C VAL A 279 -2.85 -10.71 1.44
N THR A 280 -2.60 -10.48 0.16
CA THR A 280 -3.49 -9.78 -0.75
C THR A 280 -3.97 -10.76 -1.81
N LEU A 281 -5.28 -10.82 -2.05
CA LEU A 281 -5.90 -11.59 -3.13
C LEU A 281 -6.61 -10.62 -4.05
N GLY A 282 -6.72 -10.93 -5.33
CA GLY A 282 -7.42 -10.02 -6.23
C GLY A 282 -7.87 -10.64 -7.53
N LEU A 283 -8.58 -9.84 -8.30
CA LEU A 283 -9.03 -10.16 -9.65
C LEU A 283 -8.40 -9.17 -10.62
N ALA A 284 -7.90 -9.68 -11.73
CA ALA A 284 -7.24 -8.90 -12.75
C ALA A 284 -7.90 -9.09 -14.10
N VAL A 285 -7.89 -8.03 -14.90
CA VAL A 285 -8.18 -8.06 -16.33
C VAL A 285 -7.04 -7.36 -17.05
N GLY A 286 -6.51 -7.96 -18.10
CA GLY A 286 -5.36 -7.39 -18.78
C GLY A 286 -5.11 -7.93 -20.16
N TYR A 287 -3.96 -7.52 -20.69
CA TYR A 287 -3.46 -7.83 -22.01
C TYR A 287 -2.04 -8.38 -21.88
N ASP A 288 -1.70 -9.33 -22.74
CA ASP A 288 -0.33 -9.79 -22.89
C ASP A 288 0.21 -9.34 -24.25
N ARG A 289 1.44 -8.82 -24.25
CA ARG A 289 2.21 -8.46 -25.45
C ARG A 289 3.47 -9.29 -25.51
N LEU A 290 3.50 -10.26 -26.43
CA LEU A 290 4.69 -11.04 -26.74
C LEU A 290 5.83 -10.10 -27.19
N LEU A 291 7.00 -10.24 -26.58
CA LEU A 291 8.17 -9.39 -26.81
C LEU A 291 9.09 -9.91 -27.92
N ASP A 292 8.81 -11.11 -28.43
CA ASP A 292 9.55 -11.75 -29.51
C ASP A 292 9.06 -11.33 -30.91
N SER A 293 9.87 -11.63 -31.93
CA SER A 293 9.61 -11.54 -33.37
C SER A 293 8.27 -12.17 -33.80
N ASN A 294 7.88 -13.31 -33.22
CA ASN A 294 6.64 -14.03 -33.55
C ASN A 294 5.35 -13.37 -32.98
N ARG A 295 5.43 -12.17 -32.37
CA ARG A 295 4.27 -11.48 -31.76
C ARG A 295 3.09 -11.25 -32.69
N SER A 296 3.30 -11.10 -34.00
CA SER A 296 2.24 -10.92 -34.99
C SER A 296 1.51 -12.23 -35.31
N LEU A 297 2.18 -13.37 -35.13
CA LEU A 297 1.63 -14.70 -35.35
C LEU A 297 0.88 -15.21 -34.12
N TRP A 298 1.24 -14.71 -32.93
CA TRP A 298 0.66 -15.16 -31.68
C TRP A 298 -0.79 -14.68 -31.51
N ARG A 299 -1.72 -15.62 -31.49
CA ARG A 299 -3.17 -15.34 -31.52
C ARG A 299 -3.71 -14.63 -30.28
N TYR A 300 -3.00 -14.73 -29.16
CA TYR A 300 -3.34 -14.04 -27.91
C TYR A 300 -2.69 -12.65 -27.78
N HIS A 301 -2.00 -12.17 -28.81
CA HIS A 301 -1.42 -10.83 -28.82
C HIS A 301 -2.50 -9.77 -28.60
N GLN A 302 -2.35 -8.96 -27.54
CA GLN A 302 -3.30 -7.91 -27.16
C GLN A 302 -4.75 -8.42 -27.01
N LYS A 303 -4.92 -9.69 -26.63
CA LYS A 303 -6.23 -10.22 -26.25
C LYS A 303 -6.44 -10.14 -24.75
N ASN A 304 -7.68 -9.91 -24.36
CA ASN A 304 -8.07 -9.83 -22.95
C ASN A 304 -7.88 -11.18 -22.27
N TRP A 305 -7.38 -11.15 -21.05
CA TRP A 305 -7.39 -12.27 -20.12
C TRP A 305 -7.94 -11.83 -18.77
N PHE A 306 -8.50 -12.77 -18.03
CA PHE A 306 -8.92 -12.61 -16.63
C PHE A 306 -7.96 -13.39 -15.75
N GLY A 307 -7.61 -12.88 -14.59
CA GLY A 307 -6.68 -13.56 -13.70
C GLY A 307 -7.01 -13.39 -12.23
N ILE A 308 -6.51 -14.30 -11.42
CA ILE A 308 -6.51 -14.19 -9.96
C ILE A 308 -5.14 -13.71 -9.56
N THR A 309 -5.05 -12.62 -8.78
CA THR A 309 -3.78 -12.12 -8.24
C THR A 309 -3.58 -12.62 -6.80
N ILE A 310 -2.33 -12.90 -6.45
CA ILE A 310 -1.88 -13.16 -5.09
C ILE A 310 -0.68 -12.26 -4.85
N GLY A 311 -0.73 -11.45 -3.80
CA GLY A 311 0.32 -10.52 -3.41
C GLY A 311 0.70 -10.68 -1.95
N LEU A 312 1.90 -10.21 -1.63
CA LEU A 312 2.31 -9.96 -0.25
C LEU A 312 2.31 -8.44 -0.06
N ASN A 313 1.65 -7.99 0.99
CA ASN A 313 1.64 -6.57 1.34
C ASN A 313 3.05 -6.19 1.82
N LEU A 314 3.72 -5.32 1.07
CA LEU A 314 5.09 -4.87 1.39
C LEU A 314 5.11 -3.65 2.32
N ASN A 315 3.95 -3.07 2.62
CA ASN A 315 3.81 -1.91 3.52
C ASN A 315 3.90 -2.25 5.02
#